data_AF-A0A7Y6UKE7-F1
#
_entry.id   AF-A0A7Y6UKE7-F1
#
_cell.length_a   1.000
_cell.length_b   1.000
_cell.length_c   1.000
_cell.angle_alpha   90.00
_cell.angle_beta   90.00
_cell.angle_gamma   90.00
#
_symmetry.space_group_name_H-M   'P 1'
#
loop_
_entity.id
_entity.type
_entity.pdbx_description
1 polymer ?
#
loop_
_entity_poly.entity_id
_entity_poly.type
_entity_poly.pdbx_seq_one_letter_code
_entity_poly.pdbx_strand_id
1 'polypeptide(L)'
;MKRLLLCVLLVGCSDDDSGGGGPVALDNFGMELATVSCRQQFDCCTDAEIMDMYMGITYDGHAIMTEADCVGFANALLTGLGVAQWKESLAMGRIEYDSAAAGGCISALEGLTCDQYSSGNIDDLPSSCRPYLIPKVGDGGGCTQDYECTSKNCVGATHQPNGPDTDGMCQPMPGAGEACTDNCADGLYCGFDTTNGNELCMPLKTDGAECSLDRDCASEYCDDTSRKCATEPPTCTGQ
;
A
#
# COMPACT_ATOMS: atom_id res chain seq x y z
N MET A 1 3.75 11.51 1.30
CA MET A 1 4.15 10.20 1.87
C MET A 1 3.64 8.99 1.08
N LYS A 2 2.54 9.07 0.31
CA LYS A 2 2.08 7.99 -0.59
C LYS A 2 3.05 7.69 -1.76
N ARG A 3 3.80 8.68 -2.25
CA ARG A 3 4.88 8.47 -3.25
C ARG A 3 5.92 7.41 -2.84
N LEU A 4 6.04 7.08 -1.54
CA LEU A 4 6.89 6.00 -1.04
C LEU A 4 6.17 4.74 -0.57
N LEU A 5 4.85 4.80 -0.38
CA LEU A 5 4.04 3.72 0.20
C LEU A 5 3.18 2.98 -0.83
N LEU A 6 3.14 3.48 -2.07
CA LEU A 6 2.38 2.95 -3.19
C LEU A 6 3.00 1.62 -3.69
N CYS A 7 2.89 0.53 -2.93
CA CYS A 7 2.87 -0.85 -3.45
C CYS A 7 2.70 -1.99 -2.41
N VAL A 8 2.51 -1.73 -1.11
CA VAL A 8 2.62 -2.82 -0.11
C VAL A 8 1.31 -3.56 0.21
N LEU A 9 0.13 -3.10 -0.23
CA LEU A 9 -1.17 -3.56 0.31
C LEU A 9 -2.23 -4.04 -0.71
N LEU A 10 -1.85 -4.62 -1.84
CA LEU A 10 -2.85 -4.99 -2.87
C LEU A 10 -3.18 -6.49 -2.89
N VAL A 11 -4.46 -6.76 -2.57
CA VAL A 11 -5.05 -8.11 -2.45
C VAL A 11 -5.94 -8.44 -3.67
N GLY A 12 -5.64 -9.54 -4.38
CA GLY A 12 -6.43 -10.18 -5.48
C GLY A 12 -6.13 -9.60 -6.88
N CYS A 13 -6.02 -10.33 -8.00
CA CYS A 13 -6.45 -11.67 -8.45
C CYS A 13 -5.33 -12.36 -9.28
N SER A 14 -5.25 -13.69 -9.28
CA SER A 14 -4.27 -14.46 -10.07
C SER A 14 -4.83 -14.93 -11.42
N ASP A 15 -4.13 -14.62 -12.51
CA ASP A 15 -4.18 -15.37 -13.78
C ASP A 15 -2.73 -15.73 -14.19
N ASP A 16 -2.54 -16.99 -14.59
CA ASP A 16 -1.27 -17.74 -14.67
C ASP A 16 -0.28 -17.25 -15.75
N ASP A 17 0.56 -16.25 -15.47
CA ASP A 17 1.75 -15.94 -16.29
C ASP A 17 3.06 -16.00 -15.48
N SER A 18 3.94 -16.91 -15.90
CA SER A 18 5.18 -17.29 -15.22
C SER A 18 6.29 -16.25 -15.41
N GLY A 19 6.23 -15.16 -14.64
CA GLY A 19 7.33 -14.18 -14.54
C GLY A 19 8.58 -14.79 -13.88
N GLY A 20 9.74 -14.64 -14.53
CA GLY A 20 11.00 -15.35 -14.24
C GLY A 20 11.76 -14.98 -12.96
N GLY A 21 11.08 -14.51 -11.92
CA GLY A 21 11.69 -14.25 -10.61
C GLY A 21 11.84 -15.54 -9.80
N GLY A 22 13.02 -15.78 -9.23
CA GLY A 22 13.18 -16.84 -8.22
C GLY A 22 12.38 -16.52 -6.96
N PRO A 23 12.02 -17.53 -6.14
CA PRO A 23 11.28 -17.29 -4.90
C PRO A 23 12.08 -16.41 -3.94
N VAL A 24 11.42 -15.43 -3.32
CA VAL A 24 12.02 -14.49 -2.35
C VAL A 24 11.56 -14.84 -0.94
N ALA A 25 12.50 -15.15 -0.06
CA ALA A 25 12.21 -15.39 1.35
C ALA A 25 11.63 -14.14 2.01
N LEU A 26 10.64 -14.31 2.90
CA LEU A 26 9.98 -13.20 3.59
C LEU A 26 10.97 -12.27 4.31
N ASP A 27 12.01 -12.83 4.92
CA ASP A 27 13.05 -12.09 5.63
C ASP A 27 13.88 -11.17 4.73
N ASN A 28 13.93 -11.49 3.43
CA ASN A 28 14.65 -10.70 2.43
C ASN A 28 13.71 -9.79 1.64
N PHE A 29 12.40 -10.02 1.68
CA PHE A 29 11.42 -9.32 0.85
C PHE A 29 11.53 -7.79 0.98
N GLY A 30 11.60 -7.27 2.21
CA GLY A 30 11.69 -5.83 2.43
C GLY A 30 12.94 -5.18 1.83
N MET A 31 14.08 -5.88 1.88
CA MET A 31 15.33 -5.41 1.29
C MET A 31 15.26 -5.45 -0.24
N GLU A 32 14.87 -6.58 -0.82
CA GLU A 32 14.82 -6.77 -2.27
C GLU A 32 13.84 -5.78 -2.92
N LEU A 33 12.65 -5.62 -2.34
CA LEU A 33 11.66 -4.66 -2.83
C LEU A 33 12.17 -3.21 -2.72
N ALA A 34 12.81 -2.86 -1.61
CA ALA A 34 13.40 -1.53 -1.41
C ALA A 34 14.51 -1.25 -2.44
N THR A 35 15.42 -2.21 -2.66
CA THR A 35 16.50 -2.08 -3.63
C THR A 35 15.97 -1.82 -5.04
N VAL A 36 15.03 -2.62 -5.51
CA VAL A 36 14.48 -2.44 -6.86
C VAL A 36 13.71 -1.12 -6.99
N SER A 37 12.86 -0.79 -6.01
CA SER A 37 12.04 0.43 -6.06
C SER A 37 12.91 1.69 -6.02
N CYS A 38 13.91 1.73 -5.13
CA CYS A 38 14.82 2.88 -5.02
C CYS A 38 15.68 3.04 -6.26
N ARG A 39 16.22 1.96 -6.82
CA ARG A 39 16.97 2.02 -8.07
C ARG A 39 16.13 2.62 -9.19
N GLN A 40 14.89 2.17 -9.37
CA GLN A 40 13.98 2.74 -10.38
C GLN A 40 13.72 4.24 -10.15
N GLN A 41 13.57 4.69 -8.91
CA GLN A 41 13.42 6.12 -8.60
C GLN A 41 14.64 6.93 -9.02
N PHE A 42 15.84 6.46 -8.69
CA PHE A 42 17.07 7.20 -8.98
C PHE A 42 17.49 7.10 -10.46
N ASP A 43 17.13 6.01 -11.14
CA ASP A 43 17.37 5.86 -12.58
C ASP A 43 16.40 6.69 -13.43
N CYS A 44 15.14 6.82 -12.99
CA CYS A 44 14.08 7.41 -13.81
C CYS A 44 13.69 8.84 -13.45
N CYS A 45 14.01 9.31 -12.25
CA CYS A 45 13.64 10.64 -11.81
C CYS A 45 14.87 11.57 -11.77
N THR A 46 14.63 12.88 -11.81
CA THR A 46 15.67 13.89 -11.63
C THR A 46 15.98 14.12 -10.14
N ASP A 47 17.17 14.63 -9.82
CA ASP A 47 17.54 15.00 -8.45
C ASP A 47 16.51 15.95 -7.79
N ALA A 48 15.94 16.86 -8.57
CA ALA A 48 14.93 17.81 -8.08
C ALA A 48 13.64 17.10 -7.65
N GLU A 49 13.21 16.09 -8.39
CA GLU A 49 12.03 15.29 -8.08
C GLU A 49 12.28 14.36 -6.89
N ILE A 50 13.47 13.75 -6.81
CA ILE A 50 13.89 12.98 -5.63
C ILE A 50 13.85 13.87 -4.38
N MET A 51 14.44 15.07 -4.45
CA MET A 51 14.41 16.03 -3.35
C MET A 51 12.98 16.43 -2.94
N ASP A 52 12.07 16.63 -3.90
CA ASP A 52 10.66 16.93 -3.63
C ASP A 52 9.94 15.74 -2.96
N MET A 53 10.17 14.51 -3.45
CA MET A 53 9.58 13.29 -2.88
C MET A 53 9.95 13.06 -1.42
N TYR A 54 11.21 13.35 -1.06
CA TYR A 54 11.73 13.15 0.29
C TYR A 54 11.77 14.42 1.14
N MET A 55 11.18 15.52 0.67
CA MET A 55 11.22 16.79 1.38
C MET A 55 10.65 16.65 2.80
N GLY A 56 11.48 16.97 3.79
CA GLY A 56 11.12 16.89 5.22
C GLY A 56 11.23 15.50 5.85
N ILE A 57 11.66 14.48 5.09
CA ILE A 57 11.94 13.14 5.59
C ILE A 57 13.45 13.02 5.84
N THR A 58 13.81 12.47 7.00
CA THR A 58 15.20 12.16 7.32
C THR A 58 15.37 10.69 7.68
N TYR A 59 16.51 10.12 7.31
CA TYR A 59 16.96 8.79 7.67
C TYR A 59 18.34 8.90 8.31
N ASP A 60 18.54 8.26 9.45
CA ASP A 60 19.78 8.38 10.25
C ASP A 60 20.28 9.83 10.41
N GLY A 61 19.35 10.74 10.70
CA GLY A 61 19.65 12.16 10.97
C GLY A 61 19.97 13.03 9.76
N HIS A 62 19.87 12.53 8.53
CA HIS A 62 20.11 13.31 7.29
C HIS A 62 18.99 13.13 6.26
N ALA A 63 18.92 14.06 5.30
CA ALA A 63 17.94 13.97 4.21
C ALA A 63 18.27 12.80 3.28
N ILE A 64 17.24 12.14 2.74
CA ILE A 64 17.39 11.04 1.79
C ILE A 64 17.79 11.64 0.44
N MET A 65 19.05 11.48 0.04
CA MET A 65 19.61 12.09 -1.18
C MET A 65 20.32 11.08 -2.08
N THR A 66 20.45 9.83 -1.63
CA THR A 66 21.11 8.77 -2.38
C THR A 66 20.23 7.53 -2.44
N GLU A 67 20.47 6.68 -3.44
CA GLU A 67 19.81 5.39 -3.55
C GLU A 67 20.03 4.55 -2.28
N ALA A 68 21.23 4.59 -1.69
CA ALA A 68 21.54 3.88 -0.46
C ALA A 68 20.68 4.36 0.73
N ASP A 69 20.45 5.68 0.85
CA ASP A 69 19.59 6.23 1.90
C ASP A 69 18.13 5.82 1.69
N CYS A 70 17.67 5.82 0.43
CA CYS A 70 16.34 5.34 0.06
C CYS A 70 16.16 3.87 0.45
N VAL A 71 17.12 3.01 0.09
CA VAL A 71 17.06 1.57 0.39
C VAL A 71 17.06 1.35 1.89
N GLY A 72 17.93 2.04 2.63
CA GLY A 72 17.99 1.96 4.09
C GLY A 72 16.67 2.36 4.75
N PHE A 73 16.07 3.47 4.31
CA PHE A 73 14.79 3.96 4.79
C PHE A 73 13.63 3.00 4.47
N ALA A 74 13.48 2.63 3.20
CA ALA A 74 12.39 1.78 2.73
C ALA A 74 12.48 0.37 3.34
N ASN A 75 13.68 -0.23 3.41
CA ASN A 75 13.87 -1.52 4.07
C ASN A 75 13.56 -1.45 5.58
N ALA A 76 13.94 -0.36 6.27
CA ALA A 76 13.62 -0.20 7.69
C ALA A 76 12.10 -0.16 7.93
N LEU A 77 11.34 0.52 7.07
CA LEU A 77 9.88 0.52 7.12
C LEU A 77 9.28 -0.86 6.79
N LEU A 78 9.67 -1.45 5.67
CA LEU A 78 9.12 -2.72 5.20
C LEU A 78 9.45 -3.88 6.16
N THR A 79 10.72 -4.02 6.54
CA THR A 79 11.17 -5.12 7.40
C THR A 79 10.80 -4.88 8.87
N GLY A 80 10.92 -3.65 9.34
CA GLY A 80 10.66 -3.30 10.74
C GLY A 80 9.18 -3.26 11.10
N LEU A 81 8.31 -2.82 10.19
CA LEU A 81 6.87 -2.70 10.45
C LEU A 81 6.08 -3.81 9.75
N GLY A 82 6.28 -4.00 8.44
CA GLY A 82 5.50 -4.96 7.65
C GLY A 82 5.85 -6.42 7.95
N VAL A 83 7.10 -6.82 7.65
CA VAL A 83 7.55 -8.22 7.76
C VAL A 83 7.40 -8.76 9.18
N ALA A 84 7.67 -7.95 10.20
CA ALA A 84 7.47 -8.35 11.60
C ALA A 84 6.01 -8.73 11.88
N GLN A 85 5.06 -7.91 11.46
CA GLN A 85 3.63 -8.19 11.61
C GLN A 85 3.20 -9.41 10.78
N TRP A 86 3.69 -9.54 9.54
CA TRP A 86 3.37 -10.69 8.69
C TRP A 86 3.86 -12.01 9.28
N LYS A 87 5.04 -12.03 9.92
CA LYS A 87 5.55 -13.22 10.62
C LYS A 87 4.63 -13.65 11.75
N GLU A 88 4.06 -12.70 12.49
CA GLU A 88 3.11 -13.00 13.55
C GLU A 88 1.81 -13.59 12.97
N SER A 89 1.25 -12.96 11.94
CA SER A 89 0.08 -13.47 11.21
C SER A 89 0.30 -14.87 10.63
N LEU A 90 1.49 -15.14 10.07
CA LEU A 90 1.90 -16.46 9.56
C LEU A 90 1.99 -17.50 10.69
N ALA A 91 2.58 -17.14 11.83
CA ALA A 91 2.69 -18.03 12.98
C ALA A 91 1.32 -18.43 13.55
N MET A 92 0.32 -17.54 13.42
CA MET A 92 -1.07 -17.81 13.79
C MET A 92 -1.89 -18.50 12.69
N GLY A 93 -1.32 -18.71 11.49
CA GLY A 93 -2.02 -19.30 10.35
C GLY A 93 -3.13 -18.41 9.76
N ARG A 94 -3.06 -17.10 9.98
CA ARG A 94 -4.05 -16.12 9.48
C ARG A 94 -3.78 -15.68 8.04
N ILE A 95 -2.55 -15.88 7.57
CA ILE A 95 -2.15 -15.66 6.19
C ILE A 95 -1.25 -16.80 5.71
N GLU A 96 -1.03 -16.84 4.40
CA GLU A 96 0.05 -17.58 3.75
C GLU A 96 0.92 -16.60 2.94
N TYR A 97 2.20 -16.89 2.80
CA TYR A 97 3.14 -16.09 2.01
C TYR A 97 3.58 -16.84 0.76
N ASP A 98 3.26 -16.31 -0.40
CA ASP A 98 3.70 -16.82 -1.69
C ASP A 98 5.03 -16.18 -2.11
N SER A 99 6.12 -16.86 -1.76
CA SER A 99 7.48 -16.41 -2.10
C SER A 99 7.73 -16.31 -3.61
N ALA A 100 7.03 -17.08 -4.44
CA ALA A 100 7.21 -17.06 -5.88
C ALA A 100 6.50 -15.84 -6.49
N ALA A 101 5.27 -15.54 -6.05
CA ALA A 101 4.58 -14.31 -6.41
C ALA A 101 5.39 -13.08 -6.00
N ALA A 102 5.94 -13.06 -4.78
CA ALA A 102 6.81 -11.98 -4.31
C ALA A 102 8.05 -11.79 -5.22
N GLY A 103 8.72 -12.87 -5.59
CA GLY A 103 9.84 -12.83 -6.53
C GLY A 103 9.45 -12.35 -7.92
N GLY A 104 8.31 -12.82 -8.44
CA GLY A 104 7.74 -12.35 -9.70
C GLY A 104 7.42 -10.86 -9.68
N CYS A 105 6.93 -10.32 -8.55
CA CYS A 105 6.71 -8.88 -8.39
C CYS A 105 8.01 -8.08 -8.47
N ILE A 106 9.03 -8.51 -7.73
CA ILE A 106 10.33 -7.84 -7.71
C ILE A 106 10.92 -7.83 -9.12
N SER A 107 10.92 -8.97 -9.83
CA SER A 107 11.39 -9.04 -11.21
C SER A 107 10.57 -8.19 -12.19
N ALA A 108 9.26 -8.07 -11.96
CA ALA A 108 8.41 -7.18 -12.74
C ALA A 108 8.78 -5.70 -12.55
N LEU A 109 9.01 -5.28 -11.30
CA LEU A 109 9.47 -3.93 -10.98
C LEU A 109 10.83 -3.64 -11.60
N GLU A 110 11.75 -4.60 -11.63
CA GLU A 110 13.05 -4.47 -12.31
C GLU A 110 12.90 -4.28 -13.83
N GLY A 111 11.85 -4.85 -14.42
CA GLY A 111 11.59 -4.80 -15.86
C GLY A 111 10.90 -3.52 -16.33
N LEU A 112 10.45 -2.65 -15.43
CA LEU A 112 9.77 -1.41 -15.80
C LEU A 112 10.72 -0.46 -16.53
N THR A 113 10.20 0.14 -17.61
CA THR A 113 10.81 1.33 -18.21
C THR A 113 10.51 2.57 -17.37
N CYS A 114 11.30 3.64 -17.56
CA CYS A 114 11.04 4.89 -16.85
C CYS A 114 9.67 5.50 -17.16
N ASP A 115 9.16 5.37 -18.39
CA ASP A 115 7.81 5.81 -18.73
C ASP A 115 6.76 5.04 -17.90
N GLN A 116 6.89 3.71 -17.80
CA GLN A 116 5.97 2.89 -17.00
C GLN A 116 6.09 3.22 -15.51
N TYR A 117 7.30 3.33 -14.99
CA TYR A 117 7.55 3.70 -13.59
C TYR A 117 6.97 5.08 -13.25
N SER A 118 7.24 6.06 -14.13
CA SER A 118 6.80 7.44 -13.98
C SER A 118 5.29 7.60 -14.01
N SER A 119 4.57 6.73 -14.74
CA SER A 119 3.11 6.79 -14.80
C SER A 119 2.45 6.57 -13.44
N GLY A 120 3.14 5.87 -12.53
CA GLY A 120 2.58 5.43 -11.25
C GLY A 120 1.39 4.48 -11.41
N ASN A 121 1.05 4.08 -12.65
CA ASN A 121 -0.13 3.31 -12.92
C ASN A 121 0.11 1.87 -12.47
N ILE A 122 -0.60 1.52 -11.42
CA ILE A 122 -0.44 0.24 -10.79
C ILE A 122 -0.99 -0.91 -11.64
N ASP A 123 -1.85 -0.60 -12.61
CA ASP A 123 -2.33 -1.56 -13.61
C ASP A 123 -1.25 -1.91 -14.63
N ASP A 124 -0.18 -1.10 -14.72
CA ASP A 124 1.00 -1.44 -15.52
C ASP A 124 1.93 -2.42 -14.79
N LEU A 125 1.70 -2.66 -13.49
CA LEU A 125 2.37 -3.74 -12.77
C LEU A 125 1.73 -5.08 -13.15
N PRO A 126 2.54 -6.09 -13.49
CA PRO A 126 2.07 -7.45 -13.68
C PRO A 126 1.25 -7.95 -12.49
N SER A 127 0.27 -8.81 -12.77
CA SER A 127 -0.53 -9.49 -11.75
C SER A 127 0.33 -10.22 -10.72
N SER A 128 1.57 -10.60 -11.06
CA SER A 128 2.54 -11.18 -10.12
C SER A 128 2.88 -10.27 -8.93
N CYS A 129 2.63 -8.96 -9.01
CA CYS A 129 2.69 -8.07 -7.84
C CYS A 129 1.52 -8.22 -6.86
N ARG A 130 0.54 -9.10 -7.13
CA ARG A 130 -0.71 -9.16 -6.39
C ARG A 130 -1.33 -10.57 -6.32
N PRO A 131 -1.72 -11.06 -5.14
CA PRO A 131 -1.13 -10.87 -3.82
C PRO A 131 -0.09 -11.95 -3.48
N TYR A 132 1.03 -11.55 -2.86
CA TYR A 132 1.98 -12.48 -2.22
C TYR A 132 1.65 -12.78 -0.75
N LEU A 133 0.69 -12.04 -0.15
CA LEU A 133 0.08 -12.37 1.14
C LEU A 133 -1.34 -12.86 0.89
N ILE A 134 -1.58 -14.14 1.15
CA ILE A 134 -2.86 -14.78 0.89
C ILE A 134 -3.66 -14.81 2.20
N PRO A 135 -4.79 -14.08 2.30
CA PRO A 135 -5.62 -14.11 3.50
C PRO A 135 -6.20 -15.50 3.73
N LYS A 136 -6.30 -15.91 5.00
CA LYS A 136 -6.90 -17.21 5.40
C LYS A 136 -8.09 -17.07 6.34
N VAL A 137 -8.31 -15.89 6.92
CA VAL A 137 -9.36 -15.71 7.92
C VAL A 137 -10.68 -15.37 7.23
N GLY A 138 -11.67 -16.25 7.37
CA GLY A 138 -13.04 -15.98 6.94
C GLY A 138 -13.77 -15.02 7.87
N ASP A 139 -14.90 -14.45 7.42
CA ASP A 139 -15.74 -13.59 8.25
C ASP A 139 -16.13 -14.27 9.58
N GLY A 140 -16.09 -13.49 10.67
CA GLY A 140 -16.27 -13.95 12.04
C GLY A 140 -15.00 -14.53 12.69
N GLY A 141 -13.91 -14.73 11.94
CA GLY A 141 -12.62 -15.14 12.48
C GLY A 141 -11.85 -13.97 13.10
N GLY A 142 -10.96 -14.27 14.06
CA GLY A 142 -10.12 -13.26 14.71
C GLY A 142 -9.01 -12.75 13.80
N CYS A 143 -8.74 -11.45 13.86
CA CYS A 143 -7.73 -10.77 13.04
C CYS A 143 -7.06 -9.63 13.79
N THR A 144 -5.86 -9.22 13.38
CA THR A 144 -5.19 -7.97 13.82
C THR A 144 -5.06 -6.96 12.70
N GLN A 145 -5.15 -7.40 11.45
CA GLN A 145 -4.95 -6.58 10.26
C GLN A 145 -5.91 -6.98 9.14
N ASP A 146 -6.26 -6.02 8.30
CA ASP A 146 -7.19 -6.23 7.18
C ASP A 146 -6.73 -7.31 6.20
N TYR A 147 -5.41 -7.38 5.94
CA TYR A 147 -4.82 -8.34 5.00
C TYR A 147 -4.95 -9.81 5.44
N GLU A 148 -5.33 -10.07 6.69
CA GLU A 148 -5.59 -11.43 7.20
C GLU A 148 -6.96 -11.95 6.76
N CYS A 149 -7.90 -11.03 6.56
CA CYS A 149 -9.29 -11.32 6.24
C CYS A 149 -9.48 -11.54 4.75
N THR A 150 -10.19 -12.61 4.39
CA THR A 150 -10.63 -12.85 3.01
C THR A 150 -11.55 -11.74 2.48
N SER A 151 -12.26 -11.07 3.38
CA SER A 151 -13.07 -9.87 3.14
C SER A 151 -12.28 -8.56 3.14
N LYS A 152 -10.98 -8.59 3.50
CA LYS A 152 -10.10 -7.42 3.60
C LYS A 152 -10.55 -6.36 4.63
N ASN A 153 -11.29 -6.78 5.66
CA ASN A 153 -11.82 -5.85 6.66
C ASN A 153 -11.79 -6.48 8.06
N CYS A 154 -10.83 -6.03 8.86
CA CYS A 154 -10.63 -6.42 10.24
C CYS A 154 -11.19 -5.36 11.19
N VAL A 155 -12.32 -5.66 11.82
CA VAL A 155 -13.03 -4.68 12.65
C VAL A 155 -12.74 -4.89 14.12
N GLY A 156 -12.36 -3.81 14.81
CA GLY A 156 -12.17 -3.78 16.26
C GLY A 156 -10.78 -4.21 16.75
N ALA A 157 -9.84 -4.46 15.83
CA ALA A 157 -8.45 -4.64 16.20
C ALA A 157 -7.88 -3.34 16.77
N THR A 158 -7.09 -3.42 17.83
CA THR A 158 -6.39 -2.24 18.36
C THR A 158 -4.93 -2.58 18.60
N HIS A 159 -4.05 -1.68 18.17
CA HIS A 159 -2.62 -1.73 18.50
C HIS A 159 -2.32 -0.66 19.54
N GLN A 160 -1.83 -1.08 20.71
CA GLN A 160 -1.52 -0.16 21.80
C GLN A 160 0.00 -0.12 22.04
N PRO A 161 0.68 1.04 21.84
CA PRO A 161 2.14 1.12 21.99
C PRO A 161 2.68 0.68 23.36
N ASN A 162 1.84 0.67 24.39
CA ASN A 162 2.20 0.25 25.75
C ASN A 162 1.10 -0.62 26.40
N GLY A 163 0.23 -1.22 25.58
CA GLY A 163 -0.91 -2.01 26.05
C GLY A 163 -0.94 -3.37 25.37
N PRO A 164 -1.80 -4.29 25.84
CA PRO A 164 -2.06 -5.50 25.09
C PRO A 164 -2.81 -5.14 23.81
N ASP A 165 -2.35 -5.69 22.70
CA ASP A 165 -3.12 -5.65 21.47
C ASP A 165 -4.40 -6.46 21.63
N THR A 166 -5.45 -6.02 20.94
CA THR A 166 -6.72 -6.75 20.90
C THR A 166 -6.99 -7.21 19.49
N ASP A 167 -7.26 -8.50 19.32
CA ASP A 167 -7.81 -9.01 18.06
C ASP A 167 -9.17 -8.37 17.78
N GLY A 168 -9.38 -8.00 16.52
CA GLY A 168 -10.68 -7.73 15.94
C GLY A 168 -11.33 -9.00 15.38
N MET A 169 -12.33 -8.80 14.54
CA MET A 169 -12.97 -9.86 13.78
C MET A 169 -13.09 -9.47 12.31
N CYS A 170 -12.84 -10.42 11.42
CA CYS A 170 -13.08 -10.25 10.00
C CYS A 170 -14.59 -10.07 9.76
N GLN A 171 -14.94 -9.07 8.95
CA GLN A 171 -16.32 -8.79 8.59
C GLN A 171 -16.42 -8.45 7.10
N PRO A 172 -17.59 -8.60 6.47
CA PRO A 172 -17.79 -8.06 5.12
C PRO A 172 -17.43 -6.58 5.04
N MET A 173 -16.97 -6.12 3.88
CA MET A 173 -16.79 -4.68 3.62
C MET A 173 -18.13 -3.96 3.73
N PRO A 174 -18.21 -2.82 4.46
CA PRO A 174 -19.44 -2.05 4.55
C PRO A 174 -19.82 -1.43 3.20
N GLY A 175 -21.10 -1.53 2.85
CA GLY A 175 -21.68 -0.99 1.63
C GLY A 175 -22.16 0.46 1.77
N ALA A 176 -22.68 1.02 0.69
CA ALA A 176 -23.10 2.42 0.64
C ALA A 176 -24.11 2.78 1.73
N GLY A 177 -23.80 3.81 2.51
CA GLY A 177 -24.60 4.31 3.63
C GLY A 177 -24.45 3.51 4.93
N GLU A 178 -23.67 2.43 4.95
CA GLU A 178 -23.33 1.70 6.17
C GLU A 178 -22.19 2.39 6.93
N ALA A 179 -22.14 2.17 8.25
CA ALA A 179 -21.09 2.72 9.09
C ALA A 179 -19.74 2.08 8.76
N CYS A 180 -18.69 2.89 8.80
CA CYS A 180 -17.32 2.48 8.53
C CYS A 180 -16.35 3.14 9.52
N THR A 181 -15.11 2.65 9.54
CA THR A 181 -13.99 3.28 10.24
C THR A 181 -12.89 3.70 9.26
N ASP A 182 -12.54 2.82 8.32
CA ASP A 182 -11.48 3.12 7.34
C ASP A 182 -11.76 2.54 5.95
N ASN A 183 -12.42 1.38 5.88
CA ASN A 183 -12.63 0.64 4.64
C ASN A 183 -14.11 0.58 4.27
N CYS A 184 -14.37 0.51 2.96
CA CYS A 184 -15.68 0.35 2.36
C CYS A 184 -15.58 -0.58 1.15
N ALA A 185 -16.72 -1.07 0.67
CA ALA A 185 -16.79 -1.80 -0.59
C ALA A 185 -16.31 -0.95 -1.78
N ASP A 186 -15.88 -1.61 -2.86
CA ASP A 186 -15.30 -0.97 -4.04
C ASP A 186 -16.15 0.20 -4.58
N GLY A 187 -15.48 1.28 -4.96
CA GLY A 187 -16.13 2.50 -5.46
C GLY A 187 -16.67 3.44 -4.37
N LEU A 188 -16.40 3.15 -3.10
CA LEU A 188 -16.81 3.95 -1.95
C LEU A 188 -15.60 4.36 -1.09
N TYR A 189 -15.77 5.45 -0.34
CA TYR A 189 -14.82 5.87 0.70
C TYR A 189 -15.53 6.06 2.04
N CYS A 190 -14.78 5.92 3.13
CA CYS A 190 -15.30 6.18 4.47
C CYS A 190 -15.29 7.69 4.76
N GLY A 191 -16.48 8.32 4.74
CA GLY A 191 -16.64 9.77 4.84
C GLY A 191 -17.57 10.19 5.98
N PHE A 192 -17.30 11.35 6.58
CA PHE A 192 -18.11 11.87 7.68
C PHE A 192 -19.44 12.47 7.19
N ASP A 193 -20.56 11.89 7.59
CA ASP A 193 -21.90 12.43 7.37
C ASP A 193 -22.26 13.44 8.48
N THR A 194 -22.31 14.72 8.12
CA THR A 194 -22.64 15.80 9.06
C THR A 194 -24.09 15.76 9.55
N THR A 195 -24.97 15.04 8.87
CA THR A 195 -26.37 14.88 9.27
C THR A 195 -26.52 13.99 10.49
N ASN A 196 -25.80 12.85 10.47
CA ASN A 196 -25.91 11.80 11.48
C ASN A 196 -24.73 11.78 12.46
N GLY A 197 -23.65 12.53 12.16
CA GLY A 197 -22.49 12.67 13.02
C GLY A 197 -21.61 11.42 13.10
N ASN A 198 -21.63 10.59 12.06
CA ASN A 198 -20.86 9.35 11.97
C ASN A 198 -20.20 9.20 10.59
N GLU A 199 -19.21 8.31 10.50
CA GLU A 199 -18.59 7.95 9.23
C GLU A 199 -19.42 6.86 8.54
N LEU A 200 -19.71 7.10 7.27
CA LEU A 200 -20.48 6.23 6.40
C LEU A 200 -19.71 5.97 5.11
N CYS A 201 -19.96 4.83 4.48
CA CYS A 201 -19.46 4.57 3.14
C CYS A 201 -20.22 5.42 2.11
N MET A 202 -19.52 6.35 1.49
CA MET A 202 -20.05 7.30 0.52
C MET A 202 -19.44 7.07 -0.87
N PRO A 203 -20.12 7.41 -1.97
CA PRO A 203 -19.53 7.31 -3.31
C PRO A 203 -18.26 8.15 -3.44
N LEU A 204 -17.25 7.61 -4.11
CA LEU A 204 -16.02 8.37 -4.42
C LEU A 204 -16.32 9.70 -5.12
N LYS A 205 -15.56 10.71 -4.74
CA LYS A 205 -15.70 12.08 -5.26
C LYS A 205 -15.03 12.20 -6.62
N THR A 206 -15.69 12.92 -7.54
CA THR A 206 -15.13 13.22 -8.86
C THR A 206 -14.08 14.32 -8.78
N ASP A 207 -13.21 14.40 -9.78
CA ASP A 207 -12.24 15.50 -9.94
C ASP A 207 -12.89 16.88 -9.81
N GLY A 208 -12.21 17.78 -9.10
CA GLY A 208 -12.64 19.13 -8.75
C GLY A 208 -13.46 19.24 -7.46
N ALA A 209 -13.94 18.12 -6.89
CA ALA A 209 -14.64 18.11 -5.60
C ALA A 209 -13.66 18.27 -4.43
N GLU A 210 -14.11 18.87 -3.33
CA GLU A 210 -13.29 19.03 -2.12
C GLU A 210 -12.98 17.68 -1.47
N CYS A 211 -11.73 17.45 -1.12
CA CYS A 211 -11.26 16.21 -0.52
C CYS A 211 -10.42 16.47 0.71
N SER A 212 -10.45 15.49 1.62
CA SER A 212 -9.58 15.49 2.79
C SER A 212 -8.37 14.59 2.60
N LEU A 213 -8.62 13.45 1.98
CA LEU A 213 -7.67 12.38 1.73
C LEU A 213 -7.81 11.92 0.28
N ASP A 214 -6.73 11.38 -0.25
CA ASP A 214 -6.69 10.74 -1.57
C ASP A 214 -7.80 9.70 -1.78
N ARG A 215 -8.07 8.89 -0.74
CA ARG A 215 -9.10 7.83 -0.78
C ARG A 215 -10.52 8.38 -0.93
N ASP A 216 -10.74 9.68 -0.73
CA ASP A 216 -12.04 10.30 -0.99
C ASP A 216 -12.35 10.35 -2.49
N CYS A 217 -11.33 10.32 -3.35
CA CYS A 217 -11.40 10.65 -4.76
C CYS A 217 -11.45 9.41 -5.64
N ALA A 218 -12.24 9.45 -6.71
CA ALA A 218 -12.30 8.39 -7.71
C ALA A 218 -10.98 8.22 -8.47
N SER A 219 -10.18 9.28 -8.52
CA SER A 219 -8.81 9.28 -9.04
C SER A 219 -7.76 8.77 -8.06
N GLU A 220 -8.16 8.45 -6.82
CA GLU A 220 -7.28 8.13 -5.70
C GLU A 220 -6.26 9.20 -5.35
N TYR A 221 -6.52 10.46 -5.74
CA TYR A 221 -5.62 11.59 -5.49
C TYR A 221 -6.35 12.87 -5.08
N CYS A 222 -5.95 13.40 -3.93
CA CYS A 222 -6.37 14.67 -3.37
C CYS A 222 -5.21 15.65 -3.42
N ASP A 223 -5.29 16.65 -4.29
CA ASP A 223 -4.23 17.66 -4.43
C ASP A 223 -4.10 18.48 -3.14
N ASP A 224 -2.96 18.36 -2.45
CA ASP A 224 -2.74 19.00 -1.14
C ASP A 224 -2.80 20.53 -1.21
N THR A 225 -2.49 21.12 -2.37
CA THR A 225 -2.46 22.58 -2.54
C THR A 225 -3.87 23.16 -2.65
N SER A 226 -4.72 22.55 -3.48
CA SER A 226 -6.08 23.02 -3.78
C SER A 226 -7.16 22.35 -2.93
N ARG A 227 -6.81 21.25 -2.24
CA ARG A 227 -7.71 20.39 -1.45
C ARG A 227 -8.87 19.86 -2.29
N LYS A 228 -8.57 19.46 -3.52
CA LYS A 228 -9.53 18.94 -4.49
C LYS A 228 -9.07 17.65 -5.12
N CYS A 229 -10.03 16.78 -5.43
CA CYS A 229 -9.77 15.60 -6.24
C CYS A 229 -9.22 16.03 -7.59
N ALA A 230 -8.17 15.35 -8.04
CA ALA A 230 -7.55 15.59 -9.33
C ALA A 230 -6.94 14.28 -9.83
N THR A 231 -6.55 14.24 -11.10
CA THR A 231 -5.69 13.18 -11.61
C THR A 231 -4.34 13.21 -10.87
N GLU A 232 -3.88 12.04 -10.42
CA GLU A 232 -2.55 11.94 -9.81
C GLU A 232 -1.48 12.44 -10.80
N PRO A 233 -0.57 13.34 -10.38
CA PRO A 233 0.57 13.68 -11.19
C PRO A 233 1.50 12.46 -11.31
N PRO A 234 2.25 12.32 -12.42
CA PRO A 234 3.18 11.21 -12.56
C PRO A 234 4.20 11.21 -11.42
N THR A 235 4.67 10.03 -11.02
CA THR A 235 5.67 9.80 -9.95
C THR A 235 6.91 10.66 -10.17
N CYS A 236 7.34 10.76 -11.42
CA CYS A 236 8.29 11.75 -11.89
C CYS A 236 8.03 12.07 -13.37
N THR A 237 8.64 13.11 -13.90
CA THR A 237 8.46 13.56 -15.28
C THR A 237 9.56 13.06 -16.22
N GLY A 238 10.51 12.28 -15.68
CA GLY A 238 11.58 11.63 -16.43
C GLY A 238 12.86 12.45 -16.54
N GLN A 239 13.94 11.78 -16.93
CA GLN A 239 15.18 12.40 -17.43
C GLN A 239 15.18 12.54 -18.95
#